data_AF-A0A4S0J1D9-F1
#
_entry.id   AF-A0A4S0J1D9-F1
#
_cell.length_a   1.000
_cell.length_b   1.000
_cell.length_c   1.000
_cell.angle_alpha   90.00
_cell.angle_beta   90.00
_cell.angle_gamma   90.00
#
_symmetry.space_group_name_H-M   'P 1'
#
loop_
_entity.id
_entity.type
_entity.pdbx_description
1 polymer ?
#
loop_
_entity_poly.entity_id
_entity_poly.type
_entity_poly.pdbx_seq_one_letter_code
_entity_poly.pdbx_strand_id
1 'polypeptide(L)'
;NEVSRGSVGELQVRGPGMLSGYYKSPGASADAFDDAGWFKTGDLFRQDSDGYYFWVARAKDVIRRSNENISATELEEEVARLAGILEVAAVPVPDDYRGEEVKLYIRLQPGFSTSEVPPKAILEHC
;
A
#
# COMPACT_ATOMS: atom_id res chain seq x y z
N ASN A 1 10.91 -10.34 -11.12
CA ASN A 1 10.66 -11.77 -11.45
C ASN A 1 9.19 -11.93 -11.76
N GLU A 2 8.88 -12.60 -12.87
CA GLU A 2 7.50 -12.89 -13.26
C GLU A 2 6.85 -13.82 -12.23
N VAL A 3 5.57 -13.57 -11.95
CA VAL A 3 4.75 -14.36 -11.00
C VAL A 3 3.63 -15.07 -11.75
N SER A 4 3.10 -16.15 -11.17
CA SER A 4 1.96 -16.86 -11.76
C SER A 4 0.71 -15.97 -11.79
N ARG A 5 -0.16 -16.18 -12.80
CA ARG A 5 -1.48 -15.54 -12.84
C ARG A 5 -2.26 -15.85 -11.57
N GLY A 6 -2.98 -14.86 -11.07
CA GLY A 6 -3.66 -14.91 -9.77
C GLY A 6 -2.77 -14.56 -8.57
N SER A 7 -1.44 -14.55 -8.71
CA SER A 7 -0.53 -14.09 -7.66
C SER A 7 -0.34 -12.57 -7.71
N VAL A 8 -0.08 -11.98 -6.55
CA VAL A 8 0.30 -10.56 -6.44
C VAL A 8 1.79 -10.42 -6.77
N GLY A 9 2.12 -9.44 -7.61
CA GLY A 9 3.50 -9.06 -7.93
C GLY A 9 3.59 -7.58 -8.32
N GLU A 10 4.81 -7.05 -8.38
CA GLU A 10 5.03 -5.68 -8.84
C GLU A 10 4.80 -5.58 -10.37
N LEU A 11 4.03 -4.58 -10.80
CA LEU A 11 3.89 -4.27 -12.22
C LEU A 11 5.20 -3.66 -12.73
N GLN A 12 5.78 -4.30 -13.73
CA GLN A 12 6.99 -3.83 -14.39
C GLN A 12 6.70 -3.52 -15.86
N VAL A 13 7.19 -2.38 -16.35
CA VAL A 13 6.85 -1.88 -17.70
C VAL A 13 8.12 -1.61 -18.51
N ARG A 14 8.10 -1.97 -19.79
CA ARG A 14 9.17 -1.70 -20.75
C ARG A 14 8.58 -1.48 -22.14
N GLY A 15 9.03 -0.43 -22.83
CA GLY A 15 8.55 -0.13 -24.17
C GLY A 15 8.96 1.26 -24.69
N PRO A 16 8.50 1.63 -25.89
CA PRO A 16 8.70 2.96 -26.44
C PRO A 16 8.05 4.03 -25.56
N GLY A 17 8.69 5.20 -25.42
CA GLY A 17 8.17 6.32 -24.64
C GLY A 17 8.40 6.23 -23.13
N MET A 18 9.15 5.23 -22.66
CA MET A 18 9.57 5.15 -21.26
C MET A 18 10.55 6.27 -20.90
N LEU A 19 10.50 6.70 -19.64
CA LEU A 19 11.49 7.61 -19.07
C LEU A 19 12.91 7.02 -19.17
N SER A 20 13.92 7.88 -19.27
CA SER A 20 15.34 7.48 -19.26
C SER A 20 15.94 7.45 -17.85
N GLY A 21 15.17 7.85 -16.84
CA GLY A 21 15.60 7.94 -15.44
C GLY A 21 15.12 9.23 -14.77
N TYR A 22 15.53 9.41 -13.52
CA TYR A 22 15.20 10.57 -12.71
C TYR A 22 16.24 11.69 -12.86
N TYR A 23 15.75 12.92 -12.98
CA TYR A 23 16.60 14.09 -13.15
C TYR A 23 17.57 14.26 -11.98
N LYS A 24 18.87 14.32 -12.29
CA LYS A 24 19.97 14.48 -11.32
C LYS A 24 20.00 13.44 -10.19
N SER A 25 19.41 12.26 -10.40
CA SER A 25 19.40 11.18 -9.42
C SER A 25 19.81 9.84 -10.05
N PRO A 26 21.12 9.62 -10.32
CA PRO A 26 21.59 8.41 -10.97
C PRO A 26 21.36 7.15 -10.13
N GLY A 27 21.45 7.24 -8.79
CA GLY A 27 21.16 6.12 -7.89
C GLY A 27 19.70 5.68 -7.99
N ALA A 28 18.75 6.63 -7.84
CA ALA A 28 17.33 6.32 -7.99
C ALA A 28 16.98 5.83 -9.41
N SER A 29 17.70 6.31 -10.43
CA SER A 29 17.53 5.81 -11.79
C SER A 29 17.98 4.36 -11.91
N ALA A 30 19.15 4.00 -11.38
CA ALA A 30 19.61 2.61 -11.37
C ALA A 30 18.66 1.70 -10.58
N ASP A 31 18.17 2.16 -9.42
CA ASP A 31 17.26 1.38 -8.57
C ASP A 31 15.88 1.17 -9.20
N ALA A 32 15.43 2.08 -10.06
CA ALA A 32 14.12 2.01 -10.70
C ALA A 32 14.05 1.04 -11.88
N PHE A 33 15.18 0.62 -12.43
CA PHE A 33 15.23 -0.39 -13.48
C PHE A 33 15.85 -1.70 -12.97
N ASP A 34 15.50 -2.81 -13.61
CA ASP A 34 16.24 -4.06 -13.44
C ASP A 34 17.32 -4.22 -14.52
N ASP A 35 18.12 -5.29 -14.41
CA ASP A 35 19.21 -5.58 -15.35
C ASP A 35 18.73 -5.86 -16.79
N ALA A 36 17.44 -6.16 -16.97
CA ALA A 36 16.79 -6.38 -18.27
C ALA A 36 16.09 -5.12 -18.82
N GLY A 37 16.20 -3.99 -18.12
CA GLY A 37 15.66 -2.69 -18.52
C GLY A 37 14.16 -2.53 -18.26
N TRP A 38 13.57 -3.31 -17.35
CA TRP A 38 12.18 -3.12 -16.91
C TRP A 38 12.10 -2.07 -15.82
N PHE A 39 11.17 -1.12 -15.97
CA PHE A 39 10.89 -0.12 -14.96
C PHE A 39 9.99 -0.68 -13.86
N LYS A 40 10.42 -0.54 -12.62
CA LYS A 40 9.70 -0.88 -11.40
C LYS A 40 8.74 0.25 -11.04
N THR A 41 7.44 0.02 -11.18
CA THR A 41 6.41 1.05 -10.92
C THR A 41 6.24 1.35 -9.42
N GLY A 42 6.62 0.41 -8.56
CA GLY A 42 6.28 0.41 -7.14
C GLY A 42 4.83 0.04 -6.85
N ASP A 43 4.05 -0.36 -7.87
CA ASP A 43 2.65 -0.74 -7.72
C ASP A 43 2.50 -2.27 -7.80
N LEU A 44 1.75 -2.83 -6.86
CA LEU A 44 1.43 -4.25 -6.81
C LEU A 44 0.12 -4.51 -7.55
N PHE A 45 0.14 -5.52 -8.42
CA PHE A 45 -0.99 -5.93 -9.23
C PHE A 45 -1.19 -7.44 -9.17
N ARG A 46 -2.41 -7.87 -9.46
CA ARG A 46 -2.77 -9.25 -9.76
C ARG A 46 -3.36 -9.34 -11.16
N GLN A 47 -2.98 -10.35 -11.94
CA GLN A 47 -3.59 -10.63 -13.24
C GLN A 47 -4.58 -11.80 -13.13
N ASP A 48 -5.77 -11.67 -13.70
CA ASP A 48 -6.75 -12.76 -13.76
C ASP A 48 -6.50 -13.72 -14.95
N SER A 49 -7.39 -14.70 -15.13
CA SER A 49 -7.32 -15.67 -16.23
C SER A 49 -7.51 -15.04 -17.61
N ASP A 50 -8.29 -13.96 -17.68
CA ASP A 50 -8.64 -13.27 -18.92
C ASP A 50 -7.60 -12.22 -19.32
N GLY A 51 -6.62 -11.96 -18.44
CA GLY A 51 -5.47 -11.09 -18.67
C GLY A 51 -5.65 -9.67 -18.13
N TYR A 52 -6.74 -9.38 -17.41
CA TYR A 52 -6.96 -8.09 -16.78
C TYR A 52 -6.09 -7.93 -15.54
N TYR A 53 -5.58 -6.71 -15.35
CA TYR A 53 -4.76 -6.34 -14.20
C TYR A 53 -5.61 -5.58 -13.19
N PHE A 54 -5.51 -5.99 -11.93
CA PHE A 54 -6.17 -5.37 -10.79
C PHE A 54 -5.12 -4.78 -9.86
N TRP A 55 -5.26 -3.50 -9.54
CA TRP A 55 -4.41 -2.82 -8.58
C TRP A 55 -4.67 -3.39 -7.18
N VAL A 56 -3.60 -3.61 -6.42
CA VAL A 56 -3.66 -4.20 -5.07
C VAL A 56 -3.20 -3.21 -4.02
N ALA A 57 -1.99 -2.68 -4.16
CA ALA A 57 -1.38 -1.75 -3.20
C ALA A 57 -0.12 -1.12 -3.81
N ARG A 58 0.53 -0.20 -3.07
CA ARG A 58 1.91 0.21 -3.34
C ARG A 58 2.87 -0.74 -2.63
N ALA A 59 3.96 -1.13 -3.28
CA ALA A 59 4.98 -2.00 -2.71
C ALA A 59 5.63 -1.42 -1.44
N LYS A 60 5.56 -0.09 -1.25
CA LYS A 60 6.06 0.61 -0.06
C LYS A 60 4.98 0.90 1.00
N ASP A 61 3.71 0.64 0.71
CA ASP A 61 2.59 0.89 1.65
C ASP A 61 2.17 -0.42 2.34
N VAL A 62 3.17 -1.25 2.67
CA VAL A 62 3.00 -2.50 3.43
C VAL A 62 3.59 -2.29 4.81
N ILE A 63 2.79 -2.54 5.85
CA ILE A 63 3.22 -2.47 7.24
C ILE A 63 3.75 -3.86 7.65
N ARG A 64 5.01 -3.93 8.08
CA ARG A 64 5.71 -5.19 8.41
C ARG A 64 5.74 -5.41 9.91
N ARG A 65 4.70 -6.05 10.42
CA ARG A 65 4.51 -6.30 11.85
C ARG A 65 4.79 -7.76 12.18
N SER A 66 5.79 -8.03 13.02
CA SER A 66 6.15 -9.40 13.45
C SER A 66 6.39 -10.37 12.29
N ASN A 67 7.04 -9.88 11.22
CA ASN A 67 7.32 -10.63 9.98
C ASN A 67 6.08 -10.98 9.13
N GLU A 68 4.92 -10.42 9.45
CA GLU A 68 3.71 -10.47 8.61
C GLU A 68 3.57 -9.18 7.79
N ASN A 69 3.03 -9.30 6.58
CA ASN A 69 2.74 -8.17 5.71
C ASN A 69 1.28 -7.75 5.88
N ILE A 70 1.04 -6.55 6.40
CA ILE A 70 -0.29 -5.97 6.54
C ILE A 70 -0.49 -4.95 5.43
N SER A 71 -1.57 -5.08 4.66
CA SER A 71 -1.98 -4.11 3.64
C SER A 71 -2.56 -2.87 4.30
N ALA A 72 -1.91 -1.71 4.12
CA ALA A 72 -2.46 -0.44 4.61
C ALA A 72 -3.83 -0.15 3.98
N THR A 73 -3.98 -0.40 2.68
CA THR A 73 -5.22 -0.19 1.93
C THR A 73 -6.37 -1.07 2.43
N GLU A 74 -6.13 -2.36 2.69
CA GLU A 74 -7.19 -3.25 3.19
C GLU A 74 -7.69 -2.80 4.57
N LEU A 75 -6.75 -2.39 5.44
CA LEU A 75 -7.09 -1.88 6.76
C LEU A 75 -7.83 -0.54 6.69
N GLU A 76 -7.39 0.37 5.82
CA GLU A 76 -8.08 1.63 5.55
C GLU A 76 -9.50 1.40 5.04
N GLU A 77 -9.70 0.46 4.12
CA GLU A 77 -11.02 0.10 3.59
C GLU A 77 -11.95 -0.50 4.66
N GLU A 78 -11.44 -1.33 5.58
CA GLU A 78 -12.21 -1.84 6.72
C GLU A 78 -12.58 -0.71 7.68
N VAL A 79 -11.61 0.09 8.12
CA VAL A 79 -11.87 1.20 9.05
C VAL A 79 -12.83 2.21 8.44
N ALA A 80 -12.74 2.50 7.14
CA ALA A 80 -13.64 3.40 6.44
C ALA A 80 -15.11 2.93 6.40
N ARG A 81 -15.40 1.66 6.69
CA ARG A 81 -16.78 1.15 6.80
C ARG A 81 -17.48 1.58 8.09
N LEU A 82 -16.73 2.01 9.12
CA LEU A 82 -17.30 2.48 10.37
C LEU A 82 -18.00 3.83 10.18
N ALA A 83 -19.25 3.94 10.66
CA ALA A 83 -20.03 5.16 10.56
C ALA A 83 -19.32 6.34 11.25
N GLY A 84 -19.28 7.49 10.56
CA GLY A 84 -18.64 8.70 11.06
C GLY A 84 -17.18 8.89 10.63
N ILE A 85 -16.56 7.89 9.98
CA ILE A 85 -15.25 8.06 9.35
C ILE A 85 -15.42 8.65 7.95
N LEU A 86 -14.61 9.67 7.64
CA LEU A 86 -14.56 10.32 6.33
C LEU A 86 -13.36 9.85 5.52
N GLU A 87 -12.18 9.88 6.12
CA GLU A 87 -10.91 9.46 5.53
C GLU A 87 -10.07 8.77 6.60
N VAL A 88 -9.27 7.79 6.19
CA VAL A 88 -8.32 7.08 7.06
C VAL A 88 -7.03 6.84 6.29
N ALA A 89 -5.91 6.91 7.00
CA ALA A 89 -4.60 6.52 6.51
C ALA A 89 -3.91 5.62 7.55
N ALA A 90 -3.45 4.44 7.13
CA ALA A 90 -2.66 3.53 7.92
C ALA A 90 -1.18 3.70 7.58
N VAL A 91 -0.36 3.95 8.60
CA VAL A 91 1.09 4.12 8.42
C VAL A 91 1.86 3.25 9.41
N PRO A 92 3.04 2.74 9.02
CA PRO A 92 3.91 2.04 9.94
C PRO A 92 4.56 3.04 10.92
N VAL A 93 4.63 2.66 12.19
CA VAL A 93 5.47 3.34 13.20
C VAL A 93 6.43 2.35 13.85
N PRO A 94 7.64 2.77 14.26
CA PRO A 94 8.59 1.86 14.90
C PRO A 94 8.02 1.23 16.18
N ASP A 95 8.22 -0.08 16.34
CA ASP A 95 7.86 -0.85 17.54
C ASP A 95 9.04 -1.76 17.92
N ASP A 96 9.51 -1.66 19.17
CA ASP A 96 10.71 -2.36 19.64
C ASP A 96 10.59 -3.89 19.64
N TYR A 97 9.37 -4.43 19.66
CA TYR A 97 9.11 -5.87 19.71
C TYR A 97 8.70 -6.44 18.35
N ARG A 98 7.95 -5.67 17.55
CA ARG A 98 7.32 -6.12 16.30
C ARG A 98 7.99 -5.57 15.05
N GLY A 99 8.99 -4.70 15.20
CA GLY A 99 9.60 -3.94 14.11
C GLY A 99 8.75 -2.73 13.75
N GLU A 100 7.54 -2.98 13.25
CA GLU A 100 6.54 -1.94 12.97
C GLU A 100 5.22 -2.25 13.68
N GLU A 101 4.51 -1.19 14.07
CA GLU A 101 3.12 -1.23 14.52
C GLU A 101 2.27 -0.32 13.63
N VAL A 102 0.98 -0.62 13.53
CA VAL A 102 0.04 0.17 12.75
C VAL A 102 -0.33 1.44 13.52
N LYS A 103 -0.27 2.58 12.84
CA LYS A 103 -0.89 3.83 13.31
C LYS A 103 -1.93 4.31 12.32
N LEU A 104 -3.15 4.51 12.80
CA LEU A 104 -4.24 5.08 12.02
C LEU A 104 -4.33 6.60 12.27
N TYR A 105 -4.38 7.35 11.17
CA TYR A 105 -4.82 8.74 11.16
C TYR A 105 -6.23 8.78 10.59
N ILE A 106 -7.19 9.30 11.36
CA ILE A 106 -8.61 9.26 11.01
C ILE A 106 -9.16 10.68 10.99
N ARG A 107 -9.89 10.99 9.92
CA ARG A 107 -10.70 12.19 9.80
C ARG A 107 -12.16 11.81 9.93
N LEU A 108 -12.85 12.44 10.85
CA LEU A 108 -14.28 12.21 11.06
C LEU A 108 -15.13 13.04 10.07
N GLN A 109 -16.33 12.55 9.79
CA GLN A 109 -17.34 13.28 9.03
C GLN A 109 -17.78 14.53 9.82
N PRO A 110 -18.17 15.63 9.14
CA PRO A 110 -18.72 16.80 9.81
C PRO A 110 -19.89 16.43 10.73
N GLY A 111 -19.83 16.88 11.98
CA GLY A 111 -20.85 16.59 13.00
C GLY A 111 -20.55 15.38 13.89
N PHE A 112 -19.56 14.55 13.55
CA PHE A 112 -19.06 13.49 14.42
C PHE A 112 -17.90 13.97 15.30
N SER A 113 -17.79 13.38 16.48
CA SER A 113 -16.76 13.65 17.48
C SER A 113 -16.01 12.38 17.91
N THR A 114 -14.85 12.56 18.54
CA THR A 114 -14.07 11.44 19.09
C THR A 114 -14.77 10.74 20.27
N SER A 115 -15.77 11.37 20.88
CA SER A 115 -16.65 10.72 21.85
C SER A 115 -17.63 9.74 21.20
N GLU A 116 -18.09 10.02 19.97
CA GLU A 116 -19.01 9.15 19.22
C GLU A 116 -18.27 8.04 18.48
N VAL A 117 -17.05 8.32 18.02
CA VAL A 117 -16.16 7.35 17.37
C VAL A 117 -14.84 7.25 18.18
N PRO A 118 -14.86 6.63 19.38
CA PRO A 118 -13.65 6.49 20.18
C PRO A 118 -12.72 5.42 19.58
N PRO A 119 -11.41 5.45 19.88
CA PRO A 119 -10.46 4.43 19.43
C PRO A 119 -10.92 2.99 19.72
N LYS A 120 -11.58 2.76 20.86
CA LYS A 120 -12.12 1.44 21.21
C LYS A 120 -13.16 0.93 20.21
N ALA A 121 -14.03 1.80 19.70
CA ALA A 121 -15.05 1.42 18.72
C ALA A 121 -14.41 1.00 17.39
N ILE A 122 -13.32 1.66 16.99
CA ILE A 122 -12.55 1.31 15.79
C ILE A 122 -11.89 -0.07 15.97
N LEU A 123 -11.27 -0.30 17.13
CA LEU A 123 -10.62 -1.59 17.46
C LEU A 123 -11.62 -2.75 17.62
N GLU A 124 -12.88 -2.49 17.96
CA GLU A 124 -13.92 -3.53 18.05
C GLU A 124 -14.57 -3.82 16.68
N HIS A 125 -14.40 -2.92 15.71
CA HIS A 125 -14.91 -3.08 14.35
C HIS A 125 -13.99 -3.94 13.47
N CYS A 126 -12.67 -3.86 13.70
CA CYS A 126 -11.61 -4.57 12.96
C CYS A 126 -11.15 -5.81 13.73
#